data_AF-A0A945CTZ7-F1
#
_entry.id   AF-A0A945CTZ7-F1
#
_cell.length_a   1.000
_cell.length_b   1.000
_cell.length_c   1.000
_cell.angle_alpha   90.00
_cell.angle_beta   90.00
_cell.angle_gamma   90.00
#
_symmetry.space_group_name_H-M   'P 1'
#
loop_
_entity.id
_entity.type
_entity.pdbx_description
1 polymer ?
#
loop_
_entity_poly.entity_id
_entity_poly.type
_entity_poly.pdbx_seq_one_letter_code
_entity_poly.pdbx_strand_id
1 'polypeptide(L)'
;KQYVDYHRIFVNGVRAIMTCTSDDFLNWTDPVWVEFPDAPLEQLYTNAVTAYFRAPHIFMGFPKRFVPERSMEYHKHNGMSDAVFMTSRDGVHFKRWGEAFIRPGLQPERWVNRNNMTAWGIVQTAAFLDNAPDELSIYTTEHYYRGEACKLRRFTVRPDGFVAANAPLSGGELVTRPLVFDGKKLVINYSTSVAGSVRVELQDVEGQPIEGFSLEESEEIYGDEIERVINWGGVSDVAKLVGDPVRLRFVLKDADLFALRFSW
;
A
#
# COMPACT_ATOMS: atom_id res chain seq x y z
N LYS A 1 20.29 4.09 14.75
CA LYS A 1 19.94 3.22 13.60
C LYS A 1 19.89 1.80 14.15
N GLN A 2 18.83 1.06 13.86
CA GLN A 2 18.65 -0.30 14.34
C GLN A 2 18.48 -1.21 13.13
N TYR A 3 19.07 -2.41 13.19
CA TYR A 3 18.88 -3.46 12.21
C TYR A 3 17.63 -4.26 12.55
N VAL A 4 16.87 -4.64 11.53
CA VAL A 4 15.64 -5.43 11.67
C VAL A 4 15.71 -6.60 10.71
N ASP A 5 15.36 -7.78 11.20
CA ASP A 5 15.25 -8.99 10.40
C ASP A 5 13.80 -9.49 10.39
N TYR A 6 13.36 -9.99 9.24
CA TYR A 6 12.07 -10.65 9.06
C TYR A 6 12.30 -12.00 8.40
N HIS A 7 12.35 -13.05 9.20
CA HIS A 7 12.63 -14.40 8.76
C HIS A 7 11.42 -15.31 8.91
N ARG A 8 11.51 -16.48 8.28
CA ARG A 8 10.42 -17.44 8.19
C ARG A 8 10.70 -18.67 9.06
N ILE A 9 9.67 -19.13 9.75
CA ILE A 9 9.65 -20.39 10.51
C ILE A 9 8.37 -21.18 10.17
N PHE A 10 8.31 -22.45 10.57
CA PHE A 10 7.09 -23.26 10.43
C PHE A 10 6.35 -23.36 11.77
N VAL A 11 5.03 -23.15 11.73
CA VAL A 11 4.10 -23.37 12.84
C VAL A 11 2.96 -24.22 12.30
N ASN A 12 2.73 -25.39 12.89
CA ASN A 12 1.63 -26.30 12.53
C ASN A 12 1.55 -26.61 11.02
N GLY A 13 2.69 -26.77 10.35
CA GLY A 13 2.75 -27.06 8.91
C GLY A 13 2.55 -25.85 7.99
N VAL A 14 2.29 -24.66 8.55
CA VAL A 14 2.19 -23.40 7.80
C VAL A 14 3.41 -22.54 8.07
N ARG A 15 3.86 -21.81 7.05
CA ARG A 15 4.96 -20.86 7.19
C ARG A 15 4.46 -19.57 7.84
N ALA A 16 5.05 -19.25 8.98
CA ALA A 16 4.86 -18.00 9.70
C ALA A 16 6.11 -17.11 9.59
N ILE A 17 5.99 -15.86 10.03
CA ILE A 17 7.06 -14.86 9.97
C ILE A 17 7.37 -14.44 11.41
N MET A 18 8.66 -14.32 11.72
CA MET A 18 9.14 -13.74 12.98
C MET A 18 10.00 -12.51 12.65
N THR A 19 10.10 -11.62 13.63
CA THR A 19 10.94 -10.43 13.56
C THR A 19 11.82 -10.32 14.80
N CYS A 20 13.02 -9.80 14.62
CA CYS A 20 13.93 -9.43 15.71
C CYS A 20 14.76 -8.21 15.30
N THR A 21 15.37 -7.58 16.29
CA THR A 21 16.18 -6.38 16.09
C THR A 21 17.59 -6.56 16.64
N SER A 22 18.50 -5.73 16.14
CA SER A 22 19.89 -5.68 16.59
C SER A 22 20.44 -4.26 16.46
N ASP A 23 21.24 -3.83 17.42
CA ASP A 23 21.90 -2.52 17.37
C ASP A 23 23.29 -2.60 16.72
N ASP A 24 23.88 -3.80 16.59
CA ASP A 24 25.25 -4.03 16.10
C ASP A 24 25.37 -5.07 14.98
N PHE A 25 24.24 -5.64 14.54
CA PHE A 25 24.13 -6.70 13.53
C PHE A 25 24.74 -8.06 13.93
N LEU A 26 25.25 -8.18 15.16
CA LEU A 26 25.87 -9.40 15.71
C LEU A 26 24.98 -10.03 16.78
N ASN A 27 24.48 -9.20 17.70
CA ASN A 27 23.65 -9.61 18.82
C ASN A 27 22.19 -9.24 18.54
N TRP A 28 21.32 -10.25 18.49
CA TRP A 28 19.92 -10.10 18.13
C TRP A 28 19.02 -10.38 19.33
N THR A 29 17.90 -9.66 19.42
CA THR A 29 16.84 -9.98 20.39
C THR A 29 16.22 -11.35 20.10
N ASP A 30 15.59 -11.94 21.11
CA ASP A 30 14.74 -13.11 20.89
C ASP A 30 13.65 -12.77 19.83
N PRO A 31 13.44 -13.63 18.82
CA PRO A 31 12.43 -13.38 17.80
C PRO A 31 11.02 -13.38 18.37
N VAL A 32 10.20 -12.45 17.89
CA VAL A 32 8.76 -12.39 18.18
C VAL A 32 7.95 -12.69 16.92
N TRP A 33 6.73 -13.18 17.12
CA TRP A 33 5.82 -13.50 16.01
C TRP A 33 5.34 -12.23 15.33
N VAL A 34 5.32 -12.25 13.99
CA VAL A 34 4.56 -11.28 13.22
C VAL A 34 3.12 -11.75 13.14
N GLU A 35 2.19 -10.85 13.45
CA GLU A 35 0.77 -11.15 13.55
C GLU A 35 -0.02 -10.60 12.37
N PHE A 36 -1.01 -11.37 11.91
CA PHE A 36 -1.94 -11.00 10.85
C PHE A 36 -3.40 -11.22 11.30
N PRO A 37 -3.94 -10.40 12.21
CA PRO A 37 -5.19 -10.69 12.94
C PRO A 37 -6.39 -11.06 12.04
N ASP A 38 -6.50 -10.39 10.89
CA ASP A 38 -7.65 -10.53 9.97
C ASP A 38 -7.32 -11.34 8.70
N ALA A 39 -6.14 -11.97 8.63
CA ALA A 39 -5.68 -12.63 7.40
C ALA A 39 -5.65 -14.16 7.52
N PRO A 40 -6.00 -14.90 6.45
CA PRO A 40 -6.01 -16.37 6.48
C PRO A 40 -4.59 -16.94 6.62
N LEU A 41 -4.47 -18.15 7.18
CA LEU A 41 -3.20 -18.86 7.20
C LEU A 41 -2.80 -19.27 5.77
N GLU A 42 -1.61 -18.83 5.34
CA GLU A 42 -1.08 -19.07 4.00
C GLU A 42 0.42 -19.39 4.04
N GLN A 43 0.95 -20.07 3.03
CA GLN A 43 2.38 -20.39 2.97
C GLN A 43 3.18 -19.17 2.50
N LEU A 44 3.60 -18.31 3.45
CA LEU A 44 4.39 -17.11 3.15
C LEU A 44 5.90 -17.43 3.07
N TYR A 45 6.58 -16.76 2.14
CA TYR A 45 8.01 -16.87 1.87
C TYR A 45 8.67 -15.50 2.02
N THR A 46 9.75 -15.22 1.28
CA THR A 46 10.43 -13.90 1.24
C THR A 46 9.45 -12.74 1.40
N ASN A 47 9.72 -11.86 2.37
CA ASN A 47 8.76 -10.85 2.82
C ASN A 47 9.00 -9.47 2.23
N ALA A 48 10.26 -9.15 1.88
CA ALA A 48 10.68 -7.84 1.37
C ALA A 48 10.12 -6.67 2.22
N VAL A 49 10.15 -6.82 3.55
CA VAL A 49 9.67 -5.78 4.47
C VAL A 49 10.67 -4.64 4.52
N THR A 50 10.18 -3.41 4.36
CA THR A 50 10.98 -2.19 4.43
C THR A 50 10.16 -1.04 5.02
N ALA A 51 10.83 -0.07 5.65
CA ALA A 51 10.20 1.19 6.00
C ALA A 51 9.96 2.01 4.72
N TYR A 52 8.74 2.51 4.52
CA TYR A 52 8.41 3.25 3.33
C TYR A 52 9.06 4.64 3.35
N PHE A 53 10.00 4.91 2.44
CA PHE A 53 10.86 6.10 2.53
C PHE A 53 10.09 7.44 2.48
N ARG A 54 8.90 7.50 1.88
CA ARG A 54 8.04 8.70 1.87
C ARG A 54 7.18 8.84 3.13
N ALA A 55 7.00 7.76 3.89
CA ALA A 55 6.33 7.75 5.19
C ALA A 55 6.98 6.70 6.12
N PRO A 56 8.18 6.97 6.69
CA PRO A 56 9.00 5.95 7.35
C PRO A 56 8.37 5.30 8.60
N HIS A 57 7.30 5.90 9.11
CA HIS A 57 6.46 5.39 10.18
C HIS A 57 5.46 4.31 9.71
N ILE A 58 5.57 3.86 8.46
CA ILE A 58 4.81 2.77 7.85
C ILE A 58 5.81 1.76 7.26
N PHE A 59 5.77 0.53 7.77
CA PHE A 59 6.42 -0.62 7.16
C PHE A 59 5.53 -1.21 6.06
N MET A 60 6.14 -1.55 4.93
CA MET A 60 5.49 -2.23 3.81
C MET A 60 6.18 -3.56 3.57
N GLY A 61 5.41 -4.60 3.29
CA GLY A 61 5.91 -5.92 2.94
C GLY A 61 5.24 -6.48 1.68
N PHE A 62 5.99 -7.31 0.97
CA PHE A 62 5.56 -8.00 -0.24
C PHE A 62 5.80 -9.52 -0.13
N PRO A 63 5.14 -10.23 0.80
CA PRO A 63 5.34 -11.67 0.95
C PRO A 63 5.03 -12.42 -0.33
N LYS A 64 5.95 -13.31 -0.73
CA LYS A 64 5.63 -14.33 -1.72
C LYS A 64 4.69 -15.35 -1.09
N ARG A 65 3.46 -15.43 -1.56
CA ARG A 65 2.52 -16.50 -1.17
C ARG A 65 2.75 -17.70 -2.07
N PHE A 66 2.78 -18.88 -1.45
CA PHE A 66 2.90 -20.17 -2.12
C PHE A 66 1.60 -20.95 -1.94
N VAL A 67 1.08 -21.53 -3.02
CA VAL A 67 -0.14 -22.34 -3.00
C VAL A 67 0.23 -23.74 -3.49
N PRO A 68 0.53 -24.69 -2.59
CA PRO A 68 1.09 -26.00 -2.96
C PRO A 68 0.13 -26.89 -3.75
N GLU A 69 -1.18 -26.71 -3.60
CA GLU A 69 -2.22 -27.52 -4.24
C GLU A 69 -2.41 -27.21 -5.73
N ARG A 70 -1.85 -26.10 -6.22
CA ARG A 70 -1.96 -25.69 -7.62
C ARG A 70 -0.75 -26.16 -8.42
N SER A 71 -0.97 -26.78 -9.58
CA SER A 71 0.10 -27.21 -10.49
C SER A 71 -0.25 -26.92 -11.93
N MET A 72 0.76 -26.60 -12.75
CA MET A 72 0.64 -26.63 -14.21
C MET A 72 1.24 -27.93 -14.73
N GLU A 73 0.55 -28.60 -15.66
CA GLU A 73 0.95 -29.90 -16.22
C GLU A 73 2.40 -29.93 -16.73
N TYR A 74 2.84 -28.83 -17.32
CA TYR A 74 4.18 -28.73 -17.92
C TYR A 74 5.30 -28.46 -16.91
N HIS A 75 5.00 -28.21 -15.62
CA HIS A 75 5.99 -27.92 -14.58
C HIS A 75 6.21 -29.11 -13.63
N LYS A 76 7.48 -29.50 -13.44
CA LYS A 76 7.85 -30.69 -12.66
C LYS A 76 7.61 -30.55 -11.15
N HIS A 77 7.48 -29.32 -10.64
CA HIS A 77 7.32 -29.08 -9.21
C HIS A 77 5.93 -28.54 -8.90
N ASN A 78 5.26 -29.16 -7.93
CA ASN A 78 3.95 -28.72 -7.47
C ASN A 78 4.00 -27.32 -6.84
N GLY A 79 2.87 -26.66 -6.90
CA GLY A 79 2.63 -25.36 -6.31
C GLY A 79 2.87 -24.19 -7.26
N MET A 80 2.19 -23.10 -6.98
CA MET A 80 2.33 -21.82 -7.67
C MET A 80 2.61 -20.72 -6.66
N SER A 81 3.12 -19.58 -7.11
CA SER A 81 3.29 -18.42 -6.24
C SER A 81 2.92 -17.09 -6.89
N ASP A 82 2.45 -16.18 -6.05
CA ASP A 82 2.23 -14.77 -6.33
C ASP A 82 2.83 -13.92 -5.19
N ALA A 83 2.75 -12.59 -5.29
CA ALA A 83 3.12 -11.70 -4.18
C ALA A 83 1.88 -11.00 -3.63
N VAL A 84 1.71 -11.03 -2.32
CA VAL A 84 0.67 -10.27 -1.59
C VAL A 84 1.27 -9.00 -1.00
N PHE A 85 0.42 -8.10 -0.50
CA PHE A 85 0.83 -6.84 0.11
C PHE A 85 0.42 -6.78 1.58
N MET A 86 1.25 -6.17 2.42
CA MET A 86 0.96 -5.93 3.82
C MET A 86 1.59 -4.63 4.33
N THR A 87 0.98 -4.02 5.34
CA THR A 87 1.50 -2.84 6.02
C THR A 87 1.40 -2.94 7.53
N SER A 88 2.33 -2.27 8.22
CA SER A 88 2.34 -2.16 9.68
C SER A 88 2.88 -0.80 10.11
N ARG A 89 2.54 -0.35 11.31
CA ARG A 89 3.14 0.85 11.94
C ARG A 89 4.13 0.51 13.05
N ASP A 90 4.09 -0.71 13.58
CA ASP A 90 4.95 -1.17 14.68
C ASP A 90 5.95 -2.25 14.26
N GLY A 91 5.83 -2.79 13.05
CA GLY A 91 6.67 -3.86 12.55
C GLY A 91 6.35 -5.25 13.11
N VAL A 92 5.24 -5.41 13.84
CA VAL A 92 4.81 -6.67 14.47
C VAL A 92 3.39 -7.04 14.03
N HIS A 93 2.46 -6.10 14.10
CA HIS A 93 1.06 -6.31 13.68
C HIS A 93 0.86 -5.77 12.28
N PHE A 94 0.60 -6.66 11.32
CA PHE A 94 0.42 -6.29 9.92
C PHE A 94 -1.03 -6.47 9.47
N LYS A 95 -1.57 -5.43 8.82
CA LYS A 95 -2.70 -5.60 7.91
C LYS A 95 -2.17 -6.23 6.63
N ARG A 96 -2.71 -7.39 6.25
CA ARG A 96 -2.36 -8.09 5.01
C ARG A 96 -3.58 -8.27 4.14
N TRP A 97 -3.47 -7.85 2.88
CA TRP A 97 -4.52 -8.06 1.88
C TRP A 97 -4.45 -9.50 1.36
N GLY A 98 -5.61 -10.12 1.15
CA GLY A 98 -5.72 -11.50 0.66
C GLY A 98 -5.54 -11.60 -0.86
N GLU A 99 -5.81 -10.51 -1.57
CA GLU A 99 -5.60 -10.39 -3.01
C GLU A 99 -4.10 -10.34 -3.34
N ALA A 100 -3.72 -10.97 -4.45
CA ALA A 100 -2.37 -10.84 -4.98
C ALA A 100 -2.13 -9.39 -5.44
N PHE A 101 -1.07 -8.78 -4.92
CA PHE A 101 -0.59 -7.48 -5.37
C PHE A 101 0.14 -7.60 -6.71
N ILE A 102 1.02 -8.60 -6.85
CA ILE A 102 1.64 -8.96 -8.14
C ILE A 102 1.15 -10.34 -8.56
N ARG A 103 0.28 -10.36 -9.58
CA ARG A 103 -0.23 -11.57 -10.21
C ARG A 103 0.79 -12.14 -11.23
N PRO A 104 0.80 -13.46 -11.47
CA PRO A 104 1.64 -14.07 -12.51
C PRO A 104 1.41 -13.47 -13.92
N GLY A 105 0.19 -13.02 -14.21
CA GLY A 105 -0.15 -12.37 -15.48
C GLY A 105 -0.36 -13.34 -16.64
N LEU A 106 -0.30 -12.83 -17.87
CA LEU A 106 -0.60 -13.62 -19.09
C LEU A 106 0.50 -14.61 -19.49
N GLN A 107 1.67 -14.52 -18.87
CA GLN A 107 2.83 -15.33 -19.21
C GLN A 107 2.78 -16.69 -18.50
N PRO A 108 2.61 -17.80 -19.24
CA PRO A 108 2.49 -19.12 -18.64
C PRO A 108 3.66 -19.46 -17.72
N GLU A 109 4.88 -19.11 -18.10
CA GLU A 109 6.11 -19.37 -17.35
C GLU A 109 6.14 -18.75 -15.95
N ARG A 110 5.28 -17.78 -15.65
CA ARG A 110 5.14 -17.19 -14.31
C ARG A 110 4.15 -17.94 -13.41
N TRP A 111 3.36 -18.86 -13.94
CA TRP A 111 2.42 -19.73 -13.22
C TRP A 111 3.10 -20.97 -12.64
N VAL A 112 4.22 -20.76 -11.95
CA VAL A 112 4.99 -21.82 -11.29
C VAL A 112 5.49 -21.34 -9.94
N ASN A 113 5.85 -22.28 -9.09
CA ASN A 113 6.54 -21.94 -7.84
C ASN A 113 7.91 -21.27 -8.11
N ARG A 114 8.39 -20.55 -7.09
CA ARG A 114 9.68 -19.81 -7.13
C ARG A 114 9.76 -18.75 -8.23
N ASN A 115 8.62 -18.29 -8.72
CA ASN A 115 8.49 -17.04 -9.46
C ASN A 115 7.67 -16.02 -8.63
N ASN A 116 7.66 -14.78 -9.11
CA ASN A 116 6.90 -13.66 -8.53
C ASN A 116 7.35 -13.31 -7.10
N MET A 117 8.64 -13.53 -6.79
CA MET A 117 9.22 -13.16 -5.49
C MET A 117 9.74 -11.73 -5.61
N THR A 118 9.21 -10.83 -4.79
CA THR A 118 9.72 -9.46 -4.69
C THR A 118 11.16 -9.48 -4.17
N ALA A 119 12.03 -8.71 -4.83
CA ALA A 119 13.43 -8.52 -4.45
C ALA A 119 13.55 -7.56 -3.25
N TRP A 120 14.33 -6.47 -3.36
CA TRP A 120 14.61 -5.51 -2.28
C TRP A 120 13.40 -4.61 -1.87
N GLY A 121 12.18 -4.95 -2.28
CA GLY A 121 10.99 -4.13 -2.03
C GLY A 121 10.83 -3.03 -3.08
N ILE A 122 10.84 -1.76 -2.64
CA ILE A 122 10.49 -0.57 -3.44
C ILE A 122 11.70 0.32 -3.66
N VAL A 123 11.89 0.81 -4.88
CA VAL A 123 12.87 1.86 -5.20
C VAL A 123 12.24 2.93 -6.08
N GLN A 124 12.65 4.20 -5.95
CA GLN A 124 12.20 5.27 -6.83
C GLN A 124 13.01 5.24 -8.13
N THR A 125 12.34 5.41 -9.26
CA THR A 125 12.96 5.42 -10.60
C THR A 125 12.31 6.48 -11.47
N ALA A 126 13.05 7.01 -12.44
CA ALA A 126 12.48 7.88 -13.46
C ALA A 126 11.26 7.23 -14.14
N ALA A 127 10.22 8.03 -14.35
CA ALA A 127 9.05 7.61 -15.10
C ALA A 127 9.41 7.25 -16.55
N PHE A 128 8.60 6.40 -17.15
CA PHE A 128 8.72 6.11 -18.58
C PHE A 128 8.09 7.19 -19.47
N LEU A 129 7.14 7.96 -18.91
CA LEU A 129 6.42 9.02 -19.63
C LEU A 129 7.15 10.36 -19.54
N ASP A 130 7.22 11.08 -20.66
CA ASP A 130 7.76 12.43 -20.71
C ASP A 130 6.96 13.37 -19.79
N ASN A 131 7.67 14.21 -19.03
CA ASN A 131 7.11 15.16 -18.08
C ASN A 131 6.26 14.55 -16.95
N ALA A 132 6.37 13.24 -16.69
CA ALA A 132 5.76 12.60 -15.53
C ALA A 132 6.73 12.62 -14.33
N PRO A 133 6.21 12.68 -13.08
CA PRO A 133 7.03 12.54 -11.88
C PRO A 133 7.59 11.12 -11.77
N ASP A 134 8.72 10.97 -11.09
CA ASP A 134 9.32 9.66 -10.78
C ASP A 134 8.29 8.65 -10.23
N GLU A 135 8.43 7.41 -10.64
CA GLU A 135 7.59 6.28 -10.24
C GLU A 135 8.25 5.44 -9.15
N LEU A 136 7.46 4.60 -8.49
CA LEU A 136 7.98 3.54 -7.65
C LEU A 136 8.13 2.27 -8.49
N SER A 137 9.29 1.62 -8.36
CA SER A 137 9.59 0.36 -9.02
C SER A 137 9.68 -0.78 -8.01
N ILE A 138 9.08 -1.91 -8.38
CA ILE A 138 9.18 -3.18 -7.66
C ILE A 138 9.73 -4.23 -8.63
N TYR A 139 10.75 -4.97 -8.19
CA TYR A 139 11.37 -6.00 -9.00
C TYR A 139 10.97 -7.38 -8.51
N THR A 140 10.58 -8.26 -9.42
CA THR A 140 10.28 -9.65 -9.08
C THR A 140 11.08 -10.64 -9.92
N THR A 141 11.37 -11.80 -9.32
CA THR A 141 12.05 -12.89 -10.01
C THR A 141 11.13 -13.62 -10.98
N GLU A 142 11.69 -13.97 -12.14
CA GLU A 142 11.04 -14.80 -13.16
C GLU A 142 12.01 -15.86 -13.68
N HIS A 143 11.50 -16.80 -14.47
CA HIS A 143 12.32 -17.80 -15.17
C HIS A 143 13.12 -18.74 -14.25
N TYR A 144 12.75 -18.88 -12.97
CA TYR A 144 13.53 -19.69 -12.02
C TYR A 144 13.77 -21.14 -12.49
N TYR A 145 12.78 -21.72 -13.18
CA TYR A 145 12.84 -23.08 -13.73
C TYR A 145 12.73 -23.13 -15.26
N ARG A 146 12.90 -21.99 -15.96
CA ARG A 146 12.65 -21.88 -17.40
C ARG A 146 13.71 -21.04 -18.09
N GLY A 147 14.28 -21.58 -19.18
CA GLY A 147 15.33 -20.90 -19.94
C GLY A 147 16.70 -21.05 -19.29
N GLU A 148 17.65 -20.23 -19.73
CA GLU A 148 19.07 -20.35 -19.37
C GLU A 148 19.44 -19.64 -18.06
N ALA A 149 18.63 -18.66 -17.63
CA ALA A 149 18.89 -17.85 -16.44
C ALA A 149 17.62 -17.30 -15.80
N CYS A 150 17.69 -17.03 -14.49
CA CYS A 150 16.69 -16.22 -13.79
C CYS A 150 16.67 -14.80 -14.34
N LYS A 151 15.50 -14.17 -14.34
CA LYS A 151 15.31 -12.78 -14.78
C LYS A 151 14.68 -11.94 -13.67
N LEU A 152 14.91 -10.63 -13.72
CA LEU A 152 14.15 -9.66 -12.94
C LEU A 152 13.21 -8.89 -13.85
N ARG A 153 11.93 -8.84 -13.49
CA ARG A 153 10.95 -7.94 -14.09
C ARG A 153 10.72 -6.75 -13.19
N ARG A 154 10.74 -5.55 -13.79
CA ARG A 154 10.28 -4.32 -13.17
C ARG A 154 8.77 -4.18 -13.33
N PHE A 155 8.08 -3.93 -12.24
CA PHE A 155 6.73 -3.38 -12.17
C PHE A 155 6.82 -1.94 -11.69
N THR A 156 5.92 -1.09 -12.16
CA THR A 156 5.82 0.29 -11.72
C THR A 156 4.53 0.49 -10.92
N VAL A 157 4.60 1.36 -9.93
CA VAL A 157 3.50 1.76 -9.06
C VAL A 157 3.57 3.29 -8.96
N ARG A 158 2.43 3.97 -9.04
CA ARG A 158 2.41 5.41 -8.78
C ARG A 158 2.92 5.70 -7.35
N PRO A 159 3.56 6.85 -7.10
CA PRO A 159 3.90 7.24 -5.73
C PRO A 159 2.68 7.22 -4.81
N ASP A 160 2.85 6.60 -3.64
CA ASP A 160 1.85 6.44 -2.59
C ASP A 160 0.56 5.67 -2.99
N GLY A 161 0.49 5.02 -4.17
CA GLY A 161 -0.73 4.39 -4.70
C GLY A 161 -0.79 2.87 -4.62
N PHE A 162 -0.45 2.29 -3.48
CA PHE A 162 -0.47 0.83 -3.27
C PHE A 162 -1.89 0.27 -3.06
N VAL A 163 -2.75 1.04 -2.41
CA VAL A 163 -4.14 0.68 -2.09
C VAL A 163 -4.97 1.95 -2.20
N ALA A 164 -6.20 1.84 -2.71
CA ALA A 164 -7.13 2.96 -2.84
C ALA A 164 -8.47 2.66 -2.15
N ALA A 165 -9.11 3.70 -1.66
CA ALA A 165 -10.56 3.74 -1.57
C ALA A 165 -11.11 4.10 -2.96
N ASN A 166 -11.82 3.16 -3.58
CA ASN A 166 -12.35 3.28 -4.94
C ASN A 166 -13.87 3.53 -4.90
N ALA A 167 -14.36 4.40 -5.78
CA ALA A 167 -15.79 4.55 -6.05
C ALA A 167 -16.09 4.39 -7.55
N PRO A 168 -17.16 3.67 -7.92
CA PRO A 168 -17.61 3.56 -9.30
C PRO A 168 -18.20 4.88 -9.82
N LEU A 169 -18.55 4.93 -11.11
CA LEU A 169 -19.20 6.09 -11.73
C LEU A 169 -20.57 6.45 -11.11
N SER A 170 -21.26 5.50 -10.47
CA SER A 170 -22.48 5.80 -9.70
C SER A 170 -22.22 6.61 -8.43
N GLY A 171 -20.96 6.81 -8.05
CA GLY A 171 -20.55 7.51 -6.85
C GLY A 171 -20.44 6.60 -5.62
N GLY A 172 -19.83 7.15 -4.58
CA GLY A 172 -19.69 6.54 -3.27
C GLY A 172 -19.13 7.53 -2.26
N GLU A 173 -19.22 7.19 -0.97
CA GLU A 173 -18.71 8.03 0.10
C GLU A 173 -17.80 7.23 1.03
N LEU A 174 -16.77 7.91 1.54
CA LEU A 174 -15.91 7.39 2.59
C LEU A 174 -15.88 8.41 3.73
N VAL A 175 -16.22 7.96 4.94
CA VAL A 175 -16.06 8.78 6.14
C VAL A 175 -15.01 8.17 7.04
N THR A 176 -14.02 8.96 7.40
CA THR A 176 -12.96 8.55 8.32
C THR A 176 -13.48 8.44 9.76
N ARG A 177 -12.78 7.64 10.58
CA ARG A 177 -12.84 7.79 12.04
C ARG A 177 -12.36 9.19 12.43
N PRO A 178 -12.75 9.73 13.60
CA PRO A 178 -12.20 11.00 14.09
C PRO A 178 -10.66 10.99 14.07
N LEU A 179 -10.08 12.06 13.54
CA LEU A 179 -8.65 12.30 13.40
C LEU A 179 -8.28 13.56 14.17
N VAL A 180 -7.24 13.45 14.99
CA VAL A 180 -6.51 14.62 15.51
C VAL A 180 -5.24 14.76 14.68
N PHE A 181 -4.92 15.98 14.25
CA PHE A 181 -3.84 16.23 13.32
C PHE A 181 -3.06 17.50 13.65
N ASP A 182 -1.87 17.57 13.08
CA ASP A 182 -1.02 18.76 12.98
C ASP A 182 -0.90 19.18 11.51
N GLY A 183 -0.72 20.47 11.26
CA GLY A 183 -0.58 21.03 9.91
C GLY A 183 -1.66 22.05 9.56
N LYS A 184 -1.49 22.72 8.42
CA LYS A 184 -2.33 23.83 7.97
C LYS A 184 -3.10 23.52 6.70
N LYS A 185 -2.77 22.47 5.97
CA LYS A 185 -3.41 22.10 4.71
C LYS A 185 -3.71 20.62 4.66
N LEU A 186 -4.90 20.26 4.20
CA LEU A 186 -5.21 18.89 3.81
C LEU A 186 -4.68 18.63 2.40
N VAL A 187 -3.84 17.61 2.25
CA VAL A 187 -3.25 17.20 0.97
C VAL A 187 -3.63 15.75 0.69
N ILE A 188 -4.08 15.48 -0.53
CA ILE A 188 -4.47 14.13 -0.96
C ILE A 188 -3.70 13.66 -2.19
N ASN A 189 -3.63 12.34 -2.34
CA ASN A 189 -3.18 11.63 -3.52
C ASN A 189 -4.37 10.89 -4.11
N TYR A 190 -4.74 11.22 -5.35
CA TYR A 190 -5.95 10.69 -5.99
C TYR A 190 -5.78 10.52 -7.51
N SER A 191 -6.68 9.76 -8.11
CA SER A 191 -6.88 9.68 -9.56
C SER A 191 -8.36 9.59 -9.88
N THR A 192 -8.82 10.27 -10.92
CA THR A 192 -10.18 10.14 -11.44
C THR A 192 -10.15 9.91 -12.95
N SER A 193 -11.24 9.35 -13.48
CA SER A 193 -11.51 9.53 -14.90
C SER A 193 -11.90 11.00 -15.19
N VAL A 194 -11.98 11.36 -16.48
CA VAL A 194 -12.47 12.69 -16.91
C VAL A 194 -13.92 12.94 -16.49
N ALA A 195 -14.73 11.89 -16.35
CA ALA A 195 -16.12 11.98 -15.90
C ALA A 195 -16.28 11.82 -14.38
N GLY A 196 -15.16 11.55 -13.69
CA GLY A 196 -15.09 11.35 -12.27
C GLY A 196 -14.78 12.62 -11.51
N SER A 197 -14.93 12.57 -10.19
CA SER A 197 -14.61 13.67 -9.30
C SER A 197 -14.36 13.20 -7.87
N VAL A 198 -13.69 14.06 -7.11
CA VAL A 198 -13.53 13.98 -5.65
C VAL A 198 -14.00 15.30 -5.05
N ARG A 199 -14.71 15.24 -3.92
CA ARG A 199 -15.01 16.36 -3.03
C ARG A 199 -14.77 15.94 -1.59
N VAL A 200 -14.45 16.88 -0.71
CA VAL A 200 -14.11 16.58 0.68
C VAL A 200 -14.84 17.54 1.61
N GLU A 201 -15.44 17.02 2.65
CA GLU A 201 -16.05 17.77 3.74
C GLU A 201 -15.32 17.48 5.05
N LEU A 202 -15.10 18.51 5.85
CA LEU A 202 -14.68 18.37 7.25
C LEU A 202 -15.93 18.43 8.14
N GLN A 203 -16.06 17.44 9.01
CA GLN A 203 -17.15 17.31 9.97
C GLN A 203 -16.61 17.32 11.40
N ASP A 204 -17.45 17.71 12.35
CA ASP A 204 -17.23 17.43 13.78
C ASP A 204 -17.38 15.93 14.08
N VAL A 205 -17.27 15.55 15.36
CA VAL A 205 -17.34 14.13 15.77
C VAL A 205 -18.76 13.58 15.66
N GLU A 206 -19.78 14.43 15.76
CA GLU A 206 -21.19 14.14 15.55
C GLU A 206 -21.57 14.00 14.07
N GLY A 207 -20.66 14.35 13.15
CA GLY A 207 -20.87 14.27 11.71
C GLY A 207 -21.58 15.49 11.12
N GLN A 208 -21.63 16.61 11.83
CA GLN A 208 -22.11 17.88 11.28
C GLN A 208 -20.98 18.56 10.49
N PRO A 209 -21.27 19.11 9.28
CA PRO A 209 -20.29 19.87 8.52
C PRO A 209 -19.77 21.09 9.30
N ILE A 210 -18.46 21.31 9.24
CA ILE A 210 -17.83 22.50 9.83
C ILE A 210 -17.97 23.67 8.86
N GLU A 211 -18.45 24.82 9.35
CA GLU A 211 -18.62 26.04 8.54
C GLU A 211 -17.30 26.50 7.89
N GLY A 212 -17.36 26.75 6.57
CA GLY A 212 -16.21 27.06 5.72
C GLY A 212 -15.50 25.83 5.16
N PHE A 213 -15.95 24.61 5.51
CA PHE A 213 -15.40 23.34 5.04
C PHE A 213 -16.47 22.30 4.69
N SER A 214 -17.69 22.76 4.42
CA SER A 214 -18.82 21.91 4.02
C SER A 214 -18.60 21.30 2.63
N LEU A 215 -19.37 20.26 2.31
CA LEU A 215 -19.33 19.68 0.97
C LEU A 215 -19.75 20.70 -0.09
N GLU A 216 -20.74 21.56 0.17
CA GLU A 216 -21.20 22.60 -0.75
C GLU A 216 -20.09 23.60 -1.08
N GLU A 217 -19.25 23.93 -0.10
CA GLU A 217 -18.10 24.82 -0.25
C GLU A 217 -16.89 24.12 -0.88
N SER A 218 -16.80 22.78 -0.81
CA SER A 218 -15.71 22.00 -1.41
C SER A 218 -15.65 22.19 -2.92
N GLU A 219 -14.45 22.53 -3.42
CA GLU A 219 -14.15 22.45 -4.85
C GLU A 219 -14.40 21.02 -5.36
N GLU A 220 -14.96 20.90 -6.56
CA GLU A 220 -14.97 19.65 -7.30
C GLU A 220 -13.62 19.47 -7.99
N ILE A 221 -12.87 18.44 -7.62
CA ILE A 221 -11.56 18.14 -8.19
C ILE A 221 -11.61 16.87 -9.05
N TYR A 222 -10.87 16.87 -10.15
CA TYR A 222 -10.69 15.74 -11.07
C TYR A 222 -9.25 15.74 -11.59
N GLY A 223 -8.78 14.62 -12.13
CA GLY A 223 -7.40 14.45 -12.60
C GLY A 223 -6.61 13.43 -11.79
N ASP A 224 -5.29 13.44 -11.97
CA ASP A 224 -4.36 12.51 -11.31
C ASP A 224 -3.20 13.28 -10.68
N GLU A 225 -3.29 13.52 -9.37
CA GLU A 225 -2.32 14.33 -8.62
C GLU A 225 -1.81 13.56 -7.39
N ILE A 226 -0.50 13.59 -7.17
CA ILE A 226 0.14 12.97 -5.99
C ILE A 226 -0.02 13.86 -4.75
N GLU A 227 -0.07 15.18 -4.94
CA GLU A 227 -0.12 16.17 -3.85
C GLU A 227 -1.11 17.31 -4.17
N ARG A 228 -2.42 17.02 -4.11
CA ARG A 228 -3.46 18.05 -4.26
C ARG A 228 -3.85 18.63 -2.91
N VAL A 229 -3.68 19.94 -2.76
CA VAL A 229 -4.24 20.70 -1.63
C VAL A 229 -5.75 20.84 -1.82
N ILE A 230 -6.52 20.47 -0.79
CA ILE A 230 -7.97 20.65 -0.80
C ILE A 230 -8.34 22.11 -0.55
N ASN A 231 -9.37 22.57 -1.26
CA ASN A 231 -9.88 23.92 -1.16
C ASN A 231 -11.42 23.92 -1.02
N TRP A 232 -11.91 24.80 -0.17
CA TRP A 232 -13.32 25.05 0.11
C TRP A 232 -13.63 26.52 -0.21
N GLY A 233 -14.06 26.81 -1.45
CA GLY A 233 -14.47 28.16 -1.85
C GLY A 233 -13.42 29.26 -1.67
N GLY A 234 -12.13 28.94 -1.84
CA GLY A 234 -10.98 29.83 -1.61
C GLY A 234 -10.27 29.58 -0.28
N VAL A 235 -10.86 28.83 0.65
CA VAL A 235 -10.26 28.48 1.94
C VAL A 235 -9.48 27.16 1.81
N SER A 236 -8.23 27.14 2.23
CA SER A 236 -7.43 25.89 2.33
C SER A 236 -6.67 25.75 3.64
N ASP A 237 -6.74 26.77 4.50
CA ASP A 237 -6.10 26.77 5.81
C ASP A 237 -7.03 26.11 6.83
N VAL A 238 -6.58 24.97 7.37
CA VAL A 238 -7.28 24.19 8.40
C VAL A 238 -6.63 24.35 9.79
N ALA A 239 -5.70 25.30 9.96
CA ALA A 239 -4.96 25.48 11.21
C ALA A 239 -5.87 25.76 12.42
N LYS A 240 -7.04 26.37 12.19
CA LYS A 240 -8.03 26.62 13.25
C LYS A 240 -8.62 25.34 13.86
N LEU A 241 -8.43 24.18 13.22
CA LEU A 241 -8.93 22.88 13.65
C LEU A 241 -7.81 21.98 14.22
N VAL A 242 -6.57 22.47 14.31
CA VAL A 242 -5.44 21.70 14.85
C VAL A 242 -5.71 21.33 16.31
N GLY A 243 -5.55 20.06 16.66
CA GLY A 243 -5.82 19.53 17.99
C GLY A 243 -7.27 19.11 18.23
N ASP A 244 -8.23 19.63 17.43
CA ASP A 244 -9.63 19.22 17.52
C ASP A 244 -9.87 17.92 16.74
N PRO A 245 -10.61 16.95 17.29
CA PRO A 245 -10.98 15.75 16.53
C PRO A 245 -11.96 16.09 15.42
N VAL A 246 -11.60 15.77 14.17
CA VAL A 246 -12.44 16.00 12.98
C VAL A 246 -12.64 14.71 12.20
N ARG A 247 -13.73 14.63 11.43
CA ARG A 247 -13.95 13.55 10.45
C ARG A 247 -13.84 14.13 9.05
N LEU A 248 -13.14 13.44 8.17
CA LEU A 248 -13.14 13.70 6.74
C LEU A 248 -14.21 12.84 6.06
N ARG A 249 -15.14 13.47 5.34
CA ARG A 249 -16.09 12.82 4.43
C ARG A 249 -15.68 13.10 2.99
N PHE A 250 -15.28 12.05 2.29
CA PHE A 250 -14.97 12.07 0.87
C PHE A 250 -16.19 11.65 0.09
N VAL A 251 -16.58 12.45 -0.91
CA VAL A 251 -17.56 12.07 -1.93
C VAL A 251 -16.79 11.83 -3.21
N LEU A 252 -16.86 10.60 -3.70
CA LEU A 252 -16.04 10.09 -4.80
C LEU A 252 -16.95 9.63 -5.94
N LYS A 253 -16.52 9.85 -7.18
CA LYS A 253 -17.19 9.33 -8.37
C LYS A 253 -16.14 8.93 -9.40
N ASP A 254 -16.16 7.67 -9.83
CA ASP A 254 -15.16 7.13 -10.77
C ASP A 254 -13.72 7.54 -10.42
N ALA A 255 -13.36 7.29 -9.16
CA ALA A 255 -12.20 7.87 -8.50
C ALA A 255 -11.55 6.89 -7.53
N ASP A 256 -10.23 7.02 -7.41
CA ASP A 256 -9.37 6.37 -6.43
C ASP A 256 -8.75 7.41 -5.50
N LEU A 257 -8.93 7.24 -4.18
CA LEU A 257 -8.23 7.98 -3.15
C LEU A 257 -7.16 7.08 -2.52
N PHE A 258 -5.88 7.41 -2.71
CA PHE A 258 -4.76 6.58 -2.29
C PHE A 258 -4.20 6.95 -0.92
N ALA A 259 -4.00 8.25 -0.68
CA ALA A 259 -3.40 8.73 0.56
C ALA A 259 -3.91 10.13 0.91
N LEU A 260 -3.80 10.46 2.19
CA LEU A 260 -4.08 11.79 2.72
C LEU A 260 -3.04 12.14 3.79
N ARG A 261 -2.74 13.43 3.94
CA ARG A 261 -1.95 13.97 5.03
C ARG A 261 -2.34 15.41 5.33
N PHE A 262 -2.09 15.85 6.55
CA PHE A 262 -2.05 17.26 6.88
C PHE A 262 -0.61 17.77 6.78
N SER A 263 -0.40 18.88 6.06
CA SER A 263 0.92 19.45 5.80
C SER A 263 1.03 20.86 6.39
N TRP A 264 2.24 21.24 6.79
CA TRP A 264 2.58 22.60 7.21
C TRP A 264 2.70 23.58 6.04
#